data_AF-A0A8S2G5G0-F1
#
_entry.id   AF-A0A8S2G5G0-F1
#
_cell.length_a   1.000
_cell.length_b   1.000
_cell.length_c   1.000
_cell.angle_alpha   90.00
_cell.angle_beta   90.00
_cell.angle_gamma   90.00
#
_symmetry.space_group_name_H-M   'P 1'
#
loop_
_entity.id
_entity.type
_entity.pdbx_description
1 polymer ?
#
loop_
_entity_poly.entity_id
_entity_poly.type
_entity_poly.pdbx_seq_one_letter_code
_entity_poly.pdbx_strand_id
1 'polypeptide(L)'
;CGGNILIGDDKGNCVDVELTGNSVNVIDNQMLHTNHFLSTENNHISDGNRLNNSLTRFKRAQYLLDKNTPMKSILLDCDEEEAYPILRPYKKEFIGNAGTCTSLIMKLDERKLFITKGNPLKNNHYYEYQL
;
A
#
# COMPACT_ATOMS: atom_id res chain seq x y z
N CYS A 1 -11.54 -6.34 -15.00
CA CYS A 1 -11.38 -5.46 -13.82
C CYS A 1 -11.19 -6.34 -12.60
N GLY A 2 -10.23 -5.98 -11.75
CA GLY A 2 -10.00 -6.64 -10.49
C GLY A 2 -9.59 -5.64 -9.42
N GLY A 3 -9.58 -6.06 -8.18
CA GLY A 3 -9.23 -5.24 -7.03
C GLY A 3 -8.80 -6.11 -5.86
N ASN A 4 -8.23 -5.48 -4.85
CA ASN A 4 -7.84 -6.12 -3.61
C ASN A 4 -8.39 -5.30 -2.42
N ILE A 5 -8.74 -5.98 -1.34
CA ILE A 5 -9.26 -5.37 -0.11
C ILE A 5 -8.49 -5.98 1.05
N LEU A 6 -7.67 -5.15 1.69
CA LEU A 6 -6.99 -5.52 2.93
C LEU A 6 -7.83 -5.08 4.13
N ILE A 7 -8.18 -6.03 4.99
CA ILE A 7 -9.01 -5.83 6.19
C ILE A 7 -8.20 -6.24 7.41
N GLY A 8 -8.23 -5.43 8.47
CA GLY A 8 -7.61 -5.76 9.75
C GLY A 8 -8.48 -5.35 10.93
N ASP A 9 -8.30 -6.00 12.07
CA ASP A 9 -9.00 -5.70 13.33
C ASP A 9 -8.06 -5.25 14.46
N ASP A 10 -8.66 -4.85 15.60
CA ASP A 10 -7.95 -4.39 16.80
C ASP A 10 -7.22 -5.50 17.57
N LYS A 11 -7.35 -6.76 17.14
CA LYS A 11 -6.66 -7.93 17.70
C LYS A 11 -5.46 -8.35 16.86
N GLY A 12 -5.19 -7.65 15.75
CA GLY A 12 -4.11 -7.95 14.84
C GLY A 12 -4.44 -9.04 13.82
N ASN A 13 -5.71 -9.47 13.73
CA ASN A 13 -6.14 -10.34 12.63
C ASN A 13 -6.17 -9.51 11.35
N CYS A 14 -5.73 -10.09 10.24
CA CYS A 14 -5.80 -9.47 8.93
C CYS A 14 -6.11 -10.49 7.85
N VAL A 15 -6.81 -10.02 6.81
CA VAL A 15 -7.16 -10.79 5.62
C VAL A 15 -7.05 -9.89 4.40
N ASP A 16 -6.49 -10.44 3.33
CA ASP A 16 -6.52 -9.82 2.02
C ASP A 16 -7.49 -10.57 1.11
N VAL A 17 -8.38 -9.83 0.46
CA VAL A 17 -9.41 -10.36 -0.44
C VAL A 17 -9.13 -9.84 -1.84
N GLU A 18 -8.78 -10.75 -2.74
CA GLU A 18 -8.49 -10.48 -4.13
C GLU A 18 -9.69 -10.85 -5.01
N LEU A 19 -10.12 -9.91 -5.86
CA LEU A 19 -11.30 -10.03 -6.69
C LEU A 19 -10.90 -9.90 -8.16
N THR A 20 -11.20 -10.90 -9.00
CA THR A 20 -10.96 -10.84 -10.45
C THR A 20 -12.11 -11.44 -11.24
N GLY A 21 -12.92 -10.62 -11.90
CA GLY A 21 -14.05 -11.12 -12.70
C GLY A 21 -15.01 -11.94 -11.84
N ASN A 22 -14.94 -13.28 -11.96
CA ASN A 22 -15.76 -14.22 -11.21
C ASN A 22 -14.98 -14.98 -10.11
N SER A 23 -13.70 -14.71 -9.91
CA SER A 23 -12.90 -15.32 -8.83
C SER A 23 -12.80 -14.39 -7.62
N VAL A 24 -12.85 -15.02 -6.45
CA VAL A 24 -12.57 -14.42 -5.15
C VAL A 24 -11.52 -15.29 -4.48
N ASN A 25 -10.39 -14.71 -4.12
CA ASN A 25 -9.36 -15.38 -3.35
C ASN A 25 -9.18 -14.68 -2.01
N VAL A 26 -9.08 -15.46 -0.93
CA VAL A 26 -8.94 -14.96 0.44
C VAL A 26 -7.61 -15.44 0.99
N ILE A 27 -6.77 -14.51 1.43
CA ILE A 27 -5.44 -14.78 1.94
C ILE A 27 -5.40 -14.38 3.42
N ASP A 28 -5.36 -15.36 4.30
CA ASP A 28 -5.31 -15.15 5.75
C ASP A 28 -3.94 -14.62 6.19
N ASN A 29 -3.95 -13.76 7.22
CA ASN A 29 -2.76 -13.18 7.85
C ASN A 29 -1.85 -12.38 6.91
N GLN A 30 -2.40 -11.85 5.82
CA GLN A 30 -1.67 -10.98 4.90
C GLN A 30 -1.67 -9.54 5.42
N MET A 31 -0.51 -9.00 5.79
CA MET A 31 -0.38 -7.63 6.34
C MET A 31 -0.03 -6.55 5.31
N LEU A 32 0.36 -6.97 4.10
CA LEU A 32 0.89 -6.10 3.07
C LEU A 32 0.27 -6.45 1.73
N HIS A 33 -0.16 -5.45 0.97
CA HIS A 33 -0.54 -5.63 -0.41
C HIS A 33 -0.15 -4.40 -1.22
N THR A 34 0.20 -4.59 -2.50
CA THR A 34 0.42 -3.49 -3.45
C THR A 34 -0.65 -3.50 -4.54
N ASN A 35 -0.30 -3.47 -5.82
CA ASN A 35 -1.27 -3.40 -6.93
C ASN A 35 -1.15 -4.59 -7.89
N HIS A 36 -0.61 -5.71 -7.42
CA HIS A 36 -0.53 -6.98 -8.15
C HIS A 36 -1.18 -8.06 -7.30
N PHE A 37 -1.74 -9.10 -7.93
CA PHE A 37 -2.26 -10.25 -7.20
C PHE A 37 -1.10 -11.06 -6.60
N LEU A 38 -1.25 -11.42 -5.33
CA LEU A 38 -0.43 -12.38 -4.62
C LEU A 38 -0.82 -13.81 -4.96
N SER A 39 -2.09 -14.05 -5.29
CA SER A 39 -2.55 -15.38 -5.69
C SER A 39 -2.03 -15.77 -7.08
N THR A 40 -1.47 -16.98 -7.15
CA THR A 40 -1.00 -17.56 -8.41
C THR A 40 -2.12 -17.82 -9.40
N GLU A 41 -3.35 -18.02 -8.93
CA GLU A 41 -4.54 -18.26 -9.75
C GLU A 41 -5.00 -17.02 -10.52
N ASN A 42 -4.69 -15.80 -10.03
CA ASN A 42 -5.08 -14.54 -10.65
C ASN A 42 -3.90 -13.77 -11.30
N ASN A 43 -2.70 -14.38 -11.34
CA ASN A 43 -1.46 -13.74 -11.81
C ASN A 43 -1.39 -13.48 -13.34
N HIS A 44 -2.51 -13.63 -14.05
CA HIS A 44 -2.54 -13.62 -15.51
C HIS A 44 -2.62 -12.23 -16.16
N ILE A 45 -2.71 -11.13 -15.40
CA ILE A 45 -3.11 -9.83 -15.97
C ILE A 45 -2.33 -8.65 -15.38
N SER A 46 -1.02 -8.61 -15.60
CA SER A 46 -0.27 -7.36 -15.40
C SER A 46 0.76 -7.14 -16.50
N ASP A 47 0.64 -5.99 -17.17
CA ASP A 47 1.71 -5.41 -18.00
C ASP A 47 3.03 -5.41 -17.20
N GLY A 48 4.12 -5.88 -17.82
CA GLY A 48 5.38 -6.16 -17.12
C GLY A 48 5.93 -4.97 -16.33
N ASN A 49 5.75 -3.75 -16.83
CA ASN A 49 6.15 -2.53 -16.11
C ASN A 49 5.29 -2.23 -14.88
N ARG A 50 3.99 -2.55 -14.92
CA ARG A 50 3.08 -2.42 -13.77
C ARG A 50 3.39 -3.46 -12.70
N LEU A 51 3.69 -4.69 -13.13
CA LEU A 51 4.09 -5.75 -12.22
C LEU A 51 5.39 -5.40 -11.50
N ASN A 52 6.41 -4.94 -12.24
CA ASN A 52 7.71 -4.58 -11.67
C ASN A 52 7.60 -3.47 -10.61
N ASN A 53 6.84 -2.40 -10.88
CA ASN A 53 6.67 -1.32 -9.90
C ASN A 53 5.98 -1.79 -8.60
N SER A 54 5.08 -2.77 -8.74
CA SER A 54 4.25 -3.29 -7.65
C SER A 54 5.08 -4.24 -6.78
N LEU A 55 5.87 -5.09 -7.43
CA LEU A 55 6.82 -6.01 -6.80
C LEU A 55 7.96 -5.27 -6.09
N THR A 56 8.52 -4.20 -6.69
CA THR A 56 9.58 -3.40 -6.04
C THR A 56 9.09 -2.82 -4.72
N ARG A 57 7.93 -2.14 -4.72
CA ARG A 57 7.33 -1.59 -3.50
C ARG A 57 6.98 -2.68 -2.49
N PHE A 58 6.45 -3.81 -2.97
CA PHE A 58 6.09 -4.93 -2.10
C PHE A 58 7.33 -5.47 -1.37
N LYS A 59 8.40 -5.77 -2.11
CA LYS A 59 9.66 -6.27 -1.52
C LYS A 59 10.25 -5.28 -0.52
N ARG A 60 10.25 -3.98 -0.86
CA ARG A 60 10.74 -2.93 0.04
C ARG A 60 9.90 -2.84 1.31
N ALA A 61 8.58 -2.80 1.19
CA ALA A 61 7.69 -2.74 2.34
C ALA A 61 7.80 -3.99 3.22
N GLN A 62 7.88 -5.18 2.60
CA GLN A 62 8.07 -6.44 3.33
C GLN A 62 9.39 -6.43 4.11
N TYR A 63 10.49 -6.01 3.48
CA TYR A 63 11.78 -5.86 4.16
C TYR A 63 11.69 -4.93 5.36
N LEU A 64 10.98 -3.80 5.25
CA LEU A 64 10.81 -2.86 6.36
C LEU A 64 9.91 -3.43 7.48
N LEU A 65 8.85 -4.16 7.13
CA LEU A 65 7.99 -4.87 8.07
C LEU A 65 8.76 -5.94 8.85
N ASP A 66 9.57 -6.75 8.16
CA ASP A 66 10.42 -7.78 8.78
C ASP A 66 11.44 -7.19 9.75
N LYS A 67 11.79 -5.90 9.58
CA LYS A 67 12.64 -5.13 10.49
C LYS A 67 11.88 -4.48 11.64
N ASN A 68 10.57 -4.72 11.77
CA ASN A 68 9.69 -4.04 12.72
C ASN A 68 9.74 -2.50 12.59
N THR A 69 9.93 -2.02 11.35
CA THR A 69 9.97 -0.57 11.09
C THR A 69 8.59 0.03 11.41
N PRO A 70 8.52 1.16 12.14
CA PRO A 70 7.24 1.81 12.42
C PRO A 70 6.47 2.14 11.14
N MET A 71 5.15 1.88 11.12
CA MET A 71 4.31 2.06 9.92
C MET A 71 4.42 3.47 9.31
N LYS A 72 4.51 4.50 10.16
CA LYS A 72 4.74 5.87 9.69
C LYS A 72 6.05 5.99 8.91
N SER A 73 7.13 5.37 9.36
CA SER A 73 8.41 5.37 8.64
C SER A 73 8.33 4.60 7.33
N ILE A 74 7.59 3.50 7.27
CA ILE A 74 7.34 2.77 6.00
C ILE A 74 6.62 3.65 4.99
N LEU A 75 5.58 4.37 5.41
CA LEU A 75 4.83 5.30 4.55
C LEU A 75 5.64 6.53 4.12
N LEU A 76 6.74 6.84 4.82
CA LEU A 76 7.68 7.90 4.48
C LEU A 76 8.86 7.41 3.64
N ASP A 77 8.96 6.11 3.37
CA ASP A 77 10.07 5.50 2.66
C ASP A 77 10.11 6.01 1.21
N CYS A 78 11.09 6.87 0.96
CA CYS A 78 11.33 7.55 -0.29
C CYS A 78 12.83 7.54 -0.54
N ASP A 79 13.25 6.84 -1.58
CA ASP A 79 14.54 7.08 -2.23
C ASP A 79 14.22 7.67 -3.61
N GLU A 80 14.70 8.90 -3.86
CA GLU A 80 14.42 9.60 -5.12
C GLU A 80 15.17 8.98 -6.31
N GLU A 81 16.23 8.22 -6.03
CA GLU A 81 17.01 7.46 -7.02
C GLU A 81 16.38 6.10 -7.32
N GLU A 82 15.50 5.59 -6.45
CA GLU A 82 14.71 4.40 -6.74
C GLU A 82 13.59 4.71 -7.74
N ALA A 83 13.41 3.83 -8.73
CA ALA A 83 12.40 4.02 -9.77
C ALA A 83 10.95 4.02 -9.24
N TYR A 84 10.69 3.30 -8.12
CA TYR A 84 9.35 3.04 -7.60
C TYR A 84 9.29 3.03 -6.06
N PRO A 85 9.56 4.16 -5.38
CA PRO A 85 9.49 4.22 -3.92
C PRO A 85 8.06 4.01 -3.40
N ILE A 86 7.93 3.65 -2.11
CA ILE A 86 6.62 3.53 -1.44
C ILE A 86 5.94 4.90 -1.40
N LEU A 87 6.64 5.91 -0.91
CA LEU A 87 6.21 7.30 -1.00
C LEU A 87 6.59 7.85 -2.37
N ARG A 88 5.66 7.80 -3.33
CA ARG A 88 5.93 8.25 -4.70
C ARG A 88 5.87 9.77 -4.81
N PRO A 89 6.97 10.46 -5.18
CA PRO A 89 6.92 11.87 -5.53
C PRO A 89 6.00 12.07 -6.74
N TYR A 90 5.31 13.21 -6.78
CA TYR A 90 4.46 13.54 -7.90
C TYR A 90 5.30 13.78 -9.16
N LYS A 91 5.15 12.91 -10.16
CA LYS A 91 5.79 13.04 -11.47
C LYS A 91 4.71 13.11 -12.55
N LYS A 92 4.91 14.00 -13.53
CA LYS A 92 4.06 14.01 -14.74
C LYS A 92 4.50 12.85 -15.63
N GLU A 93 3.60 11.93 -15.93
CA GLU A 93 3.89 10.81 -16.82
C GLU A 93 2.99 10.86 -18.05
N PHE A 94 3.43 10.22 -19.13
CA PHE A 94 2.70 10.20 -20.40
C PHE A 94 1.29 9.59 -20.28
N ILE A 95 1.12 8.67 -19.32
CA ILE A 95 -0.12 7.94 -19.06
C ILE A 95 -0.94 8.55 -17.91
N GLY A 96 -0.61 9.78 -17.50
CA GLY A 96 -1.23 10.49 -16.38
C GLY A 96 -0.21 10.87 -15.31
N ASN A 97 -0.56 11.81 -14.45
CA ASN A 97 0.30 12.17 -13.32
C ASN A 97 0.18 11.10 -12.23
N ALA A 98 1.31 10.68 -11.67
CA ALA A 98 1.33 9.66 -10.63
C ALA A 98 2.14 10.14 -9.42
N GLY A 99 1.65 9.84 -8.23
CA GLY A 99 2.27 10.21 -6.96
C GLY A 99 1.37 9.83 -5.78
N THR A 100 1.93 9.82 -4.58
CA THR A 100 1.16 9.62 -3.35
C THR A 100 0.25 10.83 -3.12
N CYS A 101 -1.05 10.62 -3.25
CA CYS A 101 -2.07 11.67 -3.06
C CYS A 101 -2.52 11.82 -1.60
N THR A 102 -2.38 10.76 -0.80
CA THR A 102 -2.73 10.75 0.63
C THR A 102 -1.99 9.60 1.32
N SER A 103 -1.81 9.72 2.63
CA SER A 103 -1.36 8.64 3.48
C SER A 103 -2.23 8.61 4.73
N LEU A 104 -2.58 7.39 5.16
CA LEU A 104 -3.50 7.11 6.25
C LEU A 104 -2.84 6.14 7.21
N ILE A 105 -2.98 6.36 8.51
CA ILE A 105 -2.62 5.40 9.57
C ILE A 105 -3.84 5.21 10.45
N MET A 106 -4.30 3.98 10.58
CA MET A 106 -5.35 3.61 11.54
C MET A 106 -4.72 2.97 12.76
N LYS A 107 -4.99 3.52 13.93
CA LYS A 107 -4.78 2.87 15.22
C LYS A 107 -6.06 2.19 15.64
N LEU A 108 -6.15 0.89 15.41
CA LEU A 108 -7.39 0.12 15.53
C LEU A 108 -7.84 -0.04 17.00
N ASP A 109 -6.89 -0.20 17.91
CA ASP A 109 -7.10 -0.27 19.37
C ASP A 109 -7.64 1.05 19.96
N GLU A 110 -7.15 2.18 19.46
CA GLU A 110 -7.61 3.52 19.86
C GLU A 110 -8.82 4.00 19.03
N ARG A 111 -9.20 3.27 17.97
CA ARG A 111 -10.16 3.70 16.95
C ARG A 111 -9.85 5.09 16.39
N LYS A 112 -8.58 5.36 16.09
CA LYS A 112 -8.15 6.64 15.53
C LYS A 112 -7.64 6.51 14.12
N LEU A 113 -7.97 7.51 13.30
CA LEU A 113 -7.47 7.66 11.94
C LEU A 113 -6.62 8.93 11.85
N PHE A 114 -5.38 8.77 11.38
CA PHE A 114 -4.48 9.87 11.06
C PHE A 114 -4.36 9.96 9.53
N ILE A 115 -4.74 11.08 8.94
CA ILE A 115 -4.68 11.30 7.49
C ILE A 115 -3.83 12.52 7.15
N THR A 116 -3.01 12.39 6.11
CA THR A 116 -2.33 13.53 5.49
C THR A 116 -2.71 13.66 4.02
N LYS A 117 -2.82 14.90 3.55
CA LYS A 117 -3.10 15.22 2.15
C LYS A 117 -1.78 15.45 1.41
N GLY A 118 -1.61 14.74 0.29
CA GLY A 118 -0.43 14.81 -0.56
C GLY A 118 0.74 13.99 0.00
N ASN A 119 1.95 14.43 -0.32
CA ASN A 119 3.18 13.80 0.15
C ASN A 119 3.45 14.21 1.62
N PRO A 120 3.48 13.27 2.58
CA PRO A 120 3.72 13.56 3.99
C PRO A 120 5.10 14.15 4.33
N LEU A 121 6.11 14.07 3.45
CA LEU A 121 7.38 14.78 3.63
C LEU A 121 7.27 16.28 3.28
N LYS A 122 6.27 16.66 2.48
CA LYS A 122 5.97 18.05 2.12
C LYS A 122 4.84 18.63 2.99
N ASN A 123 3.99 17.78 3.52
CA ASN A 123 2.88 18.16 4.39
C ASN A 123 2.95 17.37 5.70
N ASN A 124 3.65 17.94 6.68
CA ASN A 124 3.91 17.29 7.96
C ASN A 124 2.69 17.27 8.91
N HIS A 125 1.55 17.82 8.48
CA HIS A 125 0.32 17.82 9.26
C HIS A 125 -0.49 16.55 9.00
N TYR A 126 -0.90 15.90 10.07
CA TYR A 126 -1.86 14.80 10.06
C TYR A 126 -3.13 15.25 10.77
N TYR A 127 -4.26 15.15 10.09
CA TYR A 127 -5.57 15.33 10.71
C TYR A 127 -5.91 14.04 11.46
N GLU A 128 -6.35 14.19 12.71
CA GLU A 128 -6.79 13.10 13.56
C GLU A 128 -8.32 13.04 13.59
N TYR A 129 -8.86 11.83 13.41
CA TYR A 129 -10.29 11.54 13.50
C TYR A 129 -10.52 10.37 14.45
N GLN A 130 -11.59 10.46 15.24
CA GLN A 130 -12.12 9.33 15.99
C GLN A 130 -13.08 8.54 15.10
N LEU A 131 -12.88 7.22 15.01
CA LEU A 131 -13.71 6.26 14.27
C LEU A 131 -14.81 5.65 15.15
#